data_AF-A0A956R5S4-F1
#
_entry.id   AF-A0A956R5S4-F1
#
_cell.length_a   1.000
_cell.length_b   1.000
_cell.length_c   1.000
_cell.angle_alpha   90.00
_cell.angle_beta   90.00
_cell.angle_gamma   90.00
#
_symmetry.space_group_name_H-M   'P 1'
#
loop_
_entity.id
_entity.type
_entity.pdbx_description
1 polymer ?
#
loop_
_entity_poly.entity_id
_entity_poly.type
_entity_poly.pdbx_seq_one_letter_code
_entity_poly.pdbx_strand_id
1 'polypeptide(L)'
;MPGSPTTAIRSLPWLAGLALLVLTGATCDDGDDDDDAPSCVARDASACTPLYEPTWARVFTETISPRCGTGGGACHADASAAGAEGGFVVSDMAGTHAALQSGGFVVPGDEACSPLLVRLDIDDAALRMPPGSQPLDEAERCAVAQWIAQGASP
;
A
#
# COMPACT_ATOMS: atom_id res chain seq x y z
N MET A 1 -26.53 -3.97 -51.15
CA MET A 1 -25.50 -2.92 -51.38
C MET A 1 -25.95 -2.10 -52.59
N PRO A 2 -25.77 -0.77 -52.67
CA PRO A 2 -25.70 0.31 -51.67
C PRO A 2 -27.04 1.12 -51.66
N GLY A 3 -27.42 1.94 -50.69
CA GLY A 3 -26.67 2.86 -49.83
C GLY A 3 -27.05 4.30 -50.22
N SER A 4 -28.02 4.86 -49.51
CA SER A 4 -28.70 6.16 -49.72
C SER A 4 -27.80 7.41 -49.68
N PRO A 5 -28.31 8.56 -50.14
CA PRO A 5 -27.57 9.79 -50.42
C PRO A 5 -27.38 10.68 -49.18
N THR A 6 -26.58 11.75 -49.27
CA THR A 6 -27.03 13.15 -49.06
C THR A 6 -25.89 14.18 -49.13
N THR A 7 -26.24 15.25 -49.82
CA THR A 7 -25.59 16.51 -50.17
C THR A 7 -25.31 17.45 -48.99
N ALA A 8 -24.45 18.45 -49.30
CA ALA A 8 -24.36 19.80 -48.76
C ALA A 8 -23.57 20.05 -47.48
N ILE A 9 -22.32 20.41 -47.74
CA ILE A 9 -21.40 21.16 -46.89
C ILE A 9 -21.98 22.58 -46.73
N ARG A 10 -22.24 23.00 -45.50
CA ARG A 10 -22.53 24.40 -45.15
C ARG A 10 -21.46 24.90 -44.20
N SER A 11 -20.64 25.81 -44.73
CA SER A 11 -19.71 26.65 -43.99
C SER A 11 -20.50 27.64 -43.12
N LEU A 12 -20.13 27.77 -41.84
CA LEU A 12 -20.55 28.88 -40.98
C LEU A 12 -19.31 29.61 -40.44
N PRO A 13 -19.31 30.95 -40.41
CA PRO A 13 -18.17 31.77 -40.04
C PRO A 13 -18.07 32.04 -38.54
N TRP A 14 -16.84 32.43 -38.15
CA TRP A 14 -16.36 32.91 -36.85
C TRP A 14 -17.32 33.78 -36.03
N LEU A 15 -17.40 33.46 -34.74
CA LEU A 15 -17.55 34.36 -33.58
C LEU A 15 -16.82 33.66 -32.40
N ALA A 16 -15.63 34.10 -32.01
CA ALA A 16 -15.40 35.09 -30.95
C ALA A 16 -16.05 34.69 -29.62
N GLY A 17 -15.24 34.23 -28.66
CA GLY A 17 -15.67 33.94 -27.30
C GLY A 17 -14.59 33.27 -26.46
N LEU A 18 -13.55 34.03 -26.10
CA LEU A 18 -12.72 33.70 -24.94
C LEU A 18 -13.62 33.68 -23.70
N ALA A 19 -13.80 32.52 -23.10
CA ALA A 19 -14.19 32.40 -21.70
C ALA A 19 -13.16 31.50 -21.02
N LEU A 20 -12.09 32.14 -20.57
CA LEU A 20 -11.06 31.57 -19.72
C LEU A 20 -11.67 31.40 -18.33
N LEU A 21 -12.36 30.28 -18.10
CA LEU A 21 -12.82 29.92 -16.76
C LEU A 21 -11.68 29.14 -16.10
N VAL A 22 -10.76 29.88 -15.50
CA VAL A 22 -9.76 29.33 -14.58
C VAL A 22 -10.53 28.89 -13.34
N LEU A 23 -10.94 27.61 -13.30
CA LEU A 23 -11.23 26.98 -12.02
C LEU A 23 -9.89 26.85 -11.31
N THR A 24 -9.66 27.73 -10.36
CA THR A 24 -8.70 27.56 -9.29
C THR A 24 -8.98 26.20 -8.66
N GLY A 25 -8.12 25.23 -8.98
CA GLY A 25 -8.06 23.98 -8.23
C GLY A 25 -7.81 24.35 -6.78
N ALA A 26 -8.73 23.97 -5.91
CA ALA A 26 -8.42 23.79 -4.51
C ALA A 26 -7.45 22.60 -4.44
N THR A 27 -6.17 22.88 -4.62
CA THR A 27 -5.12 21.98 -4.19
C THR A 27 -5.11 22.10 -2.67
N CYS A 28 -5.78 21.18 -1.99
CA CYS A 28 -5.44 20.87 -0.61
C CYS A 28 -4.05 20.21 -0.64
N ASP A 29 -3.03 21.07 -0.74
CA ASP A 29 -1.67 20.77 -0.33
C ASP A 29 -1.62 21.10 1.16
N ASP A 30 -2.12 20.16 1.95
CA ASP A 30 -1.98 20.18 3.41
C ASP A 30 -0.67 19.43 3.68
N GLY A 31 0.43 20.14 3.48
CA GLY A 31 1.73 19.72 3.96
C GLY A 31 1.74 19.87 5.47
N ASP A 32 1.28 18.84 6.18
CA ASP A 32 1.60 18.64 7.58
C ASP A 32 2.99 17.99 7.67
N ASP A 33 3.95 18.78 8.13
CA ASP A 33 5.29 18.36 8.53
C ASP A 33 5.20 17.46 9.78
N ASP A 34 4.88 16.18 9.58
CA ASP A 34 5.13 15.09 10.56
C ASP A 34 6.32 14.24 10.08
N ASP A 35 7.53 14.75 10.37
CA ASP A 35 8.86 14.36 9.84
C ASP A 35 9.37 12.92 10.14
N ASP A 36 8.55 11.95 10.57
CA ASP A 36 9.02 10.58 10.86
C ASP A 36 8.18 9.43 10.26
N ALA A 37 6.95 9.70 9.78
CA ALA A 37 6.15 8.67 9.12
C ALA A 37 6.57 8.56 7.65
N PRO A 38 6.90 7.36 7.14
CA PRO A 38 7.24 7.24 5.74
C PRO A 38 6.01 7.54 4.90
N SER A 39 6.15 8.47 3.94
CA SER A 39 5.10 8.86 3.01
C SER A 39 4.50 7.62 2.31
N CYS A 40 3.20 7.68 1.97
CA CYS A 40 2.53 6.59 1.27
C CYS A 40 3.29 6.15 0.01
N VAL A 41 3.24 4.85 -0.29
CA VAL A 41 3.88 4.28 -1.49
C VAL A 41 2.89 4.17 -2.64
N ALA A 42 3.38 4.25 -3.88
CA ALA A 42 2.55 4.00 -5.05
C ALA A 42 2.27 2.49 -5.17
N ARG A 43 1.16 2.04 -4.59
CA ARG A 43 0.68 0.65 -4.63
C ARG A 43 -0.73 0.58 -5.21
N ASP A 44 -0.95 -0.36 -6.12
CA ASP A 44 -2.28 -0.83 -6.52
C ASP A 44 -2.35 -2.35 -6.25
N ALA A 45 -3.03 -2.74 -5.16
CA ALA A 45 -3.14 -4.15 -4.79
C ALA A 45 -3.87 -5.01 -5.85
N SER A 46 -4.72 -4.39 -6.67
CA SER A 46 -5.48 -5.10 -7.72
C SER A 46 -4.64 -5.42 -8.96
N ALA A 47 -3.52 -4.73 -9.15
CA ALA A 47 -2.65 -4.87 -10.31
C ALA A 47 -1.62 -6.01 -10.20
N CYS A 48 -1.54 -6.70 -9.07
CA CYS A 48 -0.55 -7.75 -8.80
C CYS A 48 -1.21 -9.12 -8.57
N THR A 49 -0.41 -10.19 -8.67
CA THR A 49 -0.86 -11.56 -8.38
C THR A 49 -0.26 -12.01 -7.05
N PRO A 50 -1.09 -12.37 -6.05
CA PRO A 50 -0.58 -12.79 -4.75
C PRO A 50 -0.03 -14.22 -4.82
N LEU A 51 0.99 -14.51 -4.03
CA LEU A 51 1.60 -15.85 -3.96
C LEU A 51 0.62 -16.90 -3.38
N TYR A 52 -0.31 -16.45 -2.56
CA TYR A 52 -1.29 -17.26 -1.86
C TYR A 52 -2.55 -16.44 -1.58
N GLU A 53 -3.62 -17.09 -1.15
CA GLU A 53 -4.88 -16.41 -0.80
C GLU A 53 -4.65 -15.34 0.28
N PRO A 54 -5.01 -14.06 0.05
CA PRO A 54 -4.67 -12.92 0.90
C PRO A 54 -5.54 -12.83 2.17
N THR A 55 -5.59 -13.91 2.95
CA THR A 55 -6.22 -13.94 4.28
C THR A 55 -5.17 -13.68 5.35
N TRP A 56 -5.59 -13.15 6.51
CA TRP A 56 -4.68 -12.92 7.65
C TRP A 56 -3.91 -14.18 8.04
N ALA A 57 -4.60 -15.33 8.16
CA ALA A 57 -3.96 -16.60 8.52
C ALA A 57 -2.80 -16.93 7.57
N ARG A 58 -2.99 -16.77 6.25
CA ARG A 58 -1.96 -17.03 5.25
C ARG A 58 -0.86 -15.98 5.27
N VAL A 59 -1.21 -14.70 5.32
CA VAL A 59 -0.25 -13.57 5.42
C VAL A 59 0.68 -13.75 6.61
N PHE A 60 0.12 -14.14 7.75
CA PHE A 60 0.90 -14.39 8.95
C PHE A 60 1.84 -15.60 8.80
N THR A 61 1.30 -16.76 8.42
CA THR A 61 2.09 -18.01 8.41
C THR A 61 3.12 -18.06 7.29
N GLU A 62 2.81 -17.48 6.13
CA GLU A 62 3.65 -17.58 4.93
C GLU A 62 4.63 -16.42 4.81
N THR A 63 4.32 -15.25 5.39
CA THR A 63 5.14 -14.05 5.24
C THR A 63 5.56 -13.45 6.58
N ILE A 64 4.64 -12.96 7.42
CA ILE A 64 5.03 -12.18 8.60
C ILE A 64 5.88 -13.00 9.58
N SER A 65 5.41 -14.18 10.00
CA SER A 65 6.11 -15.01 10.98
C SER A 65 7.49 -15.48 10.48
N PRO A 66 7.62 -16.12 9.29
CA PRO A 66 8.93 -16.62 8.84
C PRO A 66 9.90 -15.51 8.42
N ARG A 67 9.41 -14.36 7.93
CA ARG A 67 10.29 -13.32 7.37
C ARG A 67 10.61 -12.18 8.32
N CYS A 68 9.70 -11.84 9.23
CA CYS A 68 9.85 -10.70 10.13
C CYS A 68 10.23 -11.11 11.57
N GLY A 69 10.03 -12.38 11.93
CA GLY A 69 10.33 -12.92 13.27
C GLY A 69 11.65 -13.68 13.37
N THR A 70 12.32 -13.92 12.24
CA THR A 70 13.54 -14.72 12.19
C THR A 70 14.63 -14.01 11.37
N GLY A 71 15.91 -14.24 11.69
CA GLY A 71 17.04 -13.59 11.02
C GLY A 71 18.01 -12.88 11.97
N GLY A 72 18.96 -12.14 11.42
CA GLY A 72 20.14 -11.59 12.12
C GLY A 72 19.92 -10.52 13.20
N GLY A 73 18.67 -10.29 13.62
CA GLY A 73 18.33 -9.33 14.67
C GLY A 73 17.13 -9.71 15.55
N ALA A 74 16.31 -10.70 15.18
CA ALA A 74 15.14 -11.16 15.96
C ALA A 74 14.25 -10.02 16.53
N CYS A 75 14.20 -8.87 15.86
CA CYS A 75 13.64 -7.62 16.38
C CYS A 75 12.14 -7.67 16.70
N HIS A 76 11.45 -8.69 16.19
CA HIS A 76 10.03 -8.95 16.43
C HIS A 76 9.77 -10.38 16.95
N ALA A 77 10.79 -11.10 17.42
CA ALA A 77 10.67 -12.52 17.74
C ALA A 77 9.99 -12.82 19.08
N ASP A 78 10.11 -11.94 20.08
CA ASP A 78 9.65 -12.21 21.45
C ASP A 78 9.40 -10.92 22.25
N ALA A 79 8.76 -11.02 23.42
CA ALA A 79 8.36 -9.85 24.21
C ALA A 79 9.52 -9.12 24.93
N SER A 80 10.79 -9.49 24.72
CA SER A 80 11.92 -8.74 25.25
C SER A 80 12.08 -7.40 24.54
N ALA A 81 12.78 -6.44 25.18
CA ALA A 81 13.01 -5.13 24.58
C ALA A 81 13.73 -5.19 23.22
N ALA A 82 14.58 -6.19 23.01
CA ALA A 82 15.28 -6.41 21.74
C ALA A 82 14.45 -7.19 20.71
N GLY A 83 13.39 -7.87 21.16
CA GLY A 83 12.54 -8.74 20.33
C GLY A 83 11.15 -8.18 20.04
N ALA A 84 10.82 -7.01 20.58
CA ALA A 84 9.53 -6.35 20.45
C ALA A 84 9.67 -4.91 19.93
N GLU A 85 10.61 -4.68 19.01
CA GLU A 85 10.84 -3.37 18.39
C GLU A 85 9.53 -2.82 17.82
N GLY A 86 9.26 -1.53 18.06
CA GLY A 86 7.99 -0.90 17.68
C GLY A 86 6.75 -1.48 18.38
N GLY A 87 6.93 -2.24 19.48
CA GLY A 87 5.83 -2.89 20.20
C GLY A 87 5.27 -4.13 19.48
N PHE A 88 6.00 -4.69 18.53
CA PHE A 88 5.52 -5.72 17.62
C PHE A 88 6.23 -7.06 17.82
N VAL A 89 5.46 -8.13 18.07
CA VAL A 89 5.96 -9.50 18.30
C VAL A 89 5.20 -10.48 17.42
N VAL A 90 5.91 -11.18 16.52
CA VAL A 90 5.33 -12.05 15.48
C VAL A 90 5.31 -13.55 15.82
N SER A 91 5.53 -13.89 17.10
CA SER A 91 5.39 -15.27 17.60
C SER A 91 3.94 -15.62 17.98
N ASP A 92 3.05 -14.63 18.07
CA ASP A 92 1.63 -14.79 18.42
C ASP A 92 0.75 -14.21 17.30
N MET A 93 0.10 -15.06 16.52
CA MET A 93 -0.75 -14.64 15.40
C MET A 93 -1.86 -13.67 15.82
N ALA A 94 -2.58 -13.96 16.91
CA ALA A 94 -3.70 -13.11 17.32
C ALA A 94 -3.18 -11.77 17.87
N GLY A 95 -2.15 -11.81 18.71
CA GLY A 95 -1.48 -10.62 19.22
C GLY A 95 -0.87 -9.75 18.13
N THR A 96 -0.27 -10.37 17.11
CA THR A 96 0.31 -9.68 15.95
C THR A 96 -0.75 -8.89 15.19
N HIS A 97 -1.89 -9.50 14.87
CA HIS A 97 -2.98 -8.83 14.18
C HIS A 97 -3.49 -7.63 14.99
N ALA A 98 -3.74 -7.84 16.29
CA ALA A 98 -4.20 -6.79 17.19
C ALA A 98 -3.18 -5.64 17.29
N ALA A 99 -1.89 -5.93 17.35
CA ALA A 99 -0.82 -4.94 17.38
C ALA A 99 -0.74 -4.13 16.07
N LEU A 100 -0.89 -4.78 14.90
CA LEU A 100 -0.94 -4.08 13.61
C LEU A 100 -2.08 -3.08 13.53
N GLN A 101 -3.26 -3.47 14.03
CA GLN A 101 -4.45 -2.62 14.04
C GLN A 101 -4.33 -1.48 15.06
N SER A 102 -4.04 -1.82 16.32
CA SER A 102 -4.01 -0.84 17.42
C SER A 102 -2.81 0.11 17.37
N GLY A 103 -1.70 -0.32 16.79
CA GLY A 103 -0.51 0.51 16.57
C GLY A 103 -0.58 1.41 15.33
N GLY A 104 -1.65 1.31 14.53
CA GLY A 104 -1.78 2.10 13.30
C GLY A 104 -0.82 1.68 12.19
N PHE A 105 -0.25 0.46 12.26
CA PHE A 105 0.65 -0.06 11.22
C PHE A 105 -0.09 -0.55 9.98
N VAL A 106 -1.40 -0.75 10.10
CA VAL A 106 -2.29 -1.11 9.00
C VAL A 106 -3.46 -0.13 9.00
N VAL A 107 -3.75 0.42 7.82
CA VAL A 107 -4.94 1.21 7.52
C VAL A 107 -5.86 0.32 6.66
N PRO A 108 -6.91 -0.28 7.24
CA PRO A 108 -7.81 -1.16 6.49
C PRO A 108 -8.42 -0.46 5.27
N GLY A 109 -8.27 -1.07 4.10
CA GLY A 109 -8.76 -0.52 2.83
C GLY A 109 -7.84 0.52 2.17
N ASP A 110 -6.68 0.82 2.77
CA ASP A 110 -5.66 1.70 2.20
C ASP A 110 -4.27 1.06 2.35
N GLU A 111 -3.94 0.21 1.38
CA GLU A 111 -2.66 -0.48 1.35
C GLU A 111 -1.49 0.49 1.13
N ALA A 112 -1.69 1.54 0.34
CA ALA A 112 -0.66 2.48 -0.07
C ALA A 112 -0.14 3.32 1.10
N CYS A 113 -1.05 3.72 2.00
CA CYS A 113 -0.72 4.50 3.19
C CYS A 113 -0.57 3.66 4.47
N SER A 114 -0.66 2.33 4.39
CA SER A 114 -0.40 1.46 5.54
C SER A 114 1.10 1.38 5.86
N PRO A 115 1.56 1.79 7.07
CA PRO A 115 2.98 1.79 7.41
C PRO A 115 3.68 0.43 7.25
N LEU A 116 2.96 -0.66 7.50
CA LEU A 116 3.45 -2.02 7.25
C LEU A 116 3.87 -2.17 5.78
N LEU A 117 3.00 -1.85 4.82
CA LEU A 117 3.30 -2.03 3.41
C LEU A 117 4.36 -1.05 2.93
N VAL A 118 4.33 0.20 3.41
CA VAL A 118 5.37 1.20 3.13
C VAL A 118 6.75 0.66 3.51
N ARG A 119 6.89 0.04 4.69
CA ARG A 119 8.14 -0.58 5.14
C ARG A 119 8.55 -1.80 4.32
N LEU A 120 7.61 -2.50 3.68
CA LEU A 120 7.92 -3.64 2.79
C LEU A 120 8.29 -3.22 1.36
N ASP A 121 7.81 -2.05 0.92
CA ASP A 121 7.97 -1.56 -0.46
C ASP A 121 9.03 -0.48 -0.65
N ILE A 122 9.48 0.20 0.41
CA ILE A 122 10.52 1.23 0.29
C ILE A 122 11.86 0.67 -0.21
N ASP A 123 12.50 1.37 -1.15
CA ASP A 123 13.79 0.93 -1.73
C ASP A 123 14.98 1.10 -0.78
N ASP A 124 14.89 2.04 0.17
CA ASP A 124 15.95 2.30 1.15
C ASP A 124 16.12 1.10 2.09
N ALA A 125 17.19 0.34 1.90
CA ALA A 125 17.50 -0.85 2.68
C ALA A 125 17.74 -0.59 4.18
N ALA A 126 18.01 0.65 4.60
CA ALA A 126 18.12 1.01 6.01
C ALA A 126 16.74 1.15 6.69
N LEU A 127 15.70 1.45 5.92
CA LEU A 127 14.33 1.65 6.39
C LEU A 127 13.41 0.47 6.08
N ARG A 128 13.73 -0.30 5.02
CA ARG A 128 12.96 -1.43 4.54
C ARG A 128 13.01 -2.60 5.53
N MET A 129 11.85 -3.24 5.69
CA MET A 129 11.70 -4.49 6.42
C MET A 129 11.59 -5.68 5.44
N PRO A 130 12.17 -6.85 5.76
CA PRO A 130 13.06 -7.09 6.90
C PRO A 130 14.44 -6.43 6.70
N PRO A 131 15.14 -6.04 7.79
CA PRO A 131 16.39 -5.28 7.70
C PRO A 131 17.54 -6.20 7.25
N GLY A 132 18.40 -5.70 6.37
CA GLY A 132 19.61 -6.42 5.92
C GLY A 132 19.36 -7.73 5.16
N SER A 133 18.09 -8.09 4.93
CA SER A 133 17.70 -9.25 4.12
C SER A 133 17.37 -8.83 2.68
N GLN A 134 17.28 -9.84 1.82
CA GLN A 134 16.61 -9.65 0.53
C GLN A 134 15.19 -9.11 0.77
N PRO A 135 14.69 -8.21 -0.11
CA PRO A 135 13.29 -7.85 -0.14
C PRO A 135 12.40 -9.09 -0.19
N LEU A 136 11.18 -8.97 0.33
CA LEU A 136 10.15 -9.96 0.07
C LEU A 136 9.86 -10.02 -1.43
N ASP A 137 9.47 -11.20 -1.90
CA ASP A 137 9.08 -11.35 -3.30
C ASP A 137 7.83 -10.52 -3.61
N GLU A 138 7.71 -10.03 -4.83
CA GLU A 138 6.57 -9.20 -5.24
C GLU A 138 5.22 -9.89 -5.01
N ALA A 139 5.16 -11.21 -5.21
CA ALA A 139 3.95 -11.99 -4.96
C ALA A 139 3.60 -12.12 -3.46
N GLU A 140 4.61 -12.14 -2.56
CA GLU A 140 4.39 -12.11 -1.11
C GLU A 140 3.87 -10.73 -0.68
N ARG A 141 4.52 -9.65 -1.14
CA ARG A 141 4.09 -8.27 -0.86
C ARG A 141 2.69 -7.99 -1.41
N CYS A 142 2.37 -8.56 -2.57
CA CYS A 142 1.03 -8.49 -3.15
C CYS A 142 -0.03 -9.13 -2.26
N ALA A 143 0.25 -10.29 -1.64
CA ALA A 143 -0.69 -10.93 -0.73
C ALA A 143 -0.97 -10.06 0.51
N VAL A 144 0.08 -9.41 1.05
CA VAL A 144 -0.08 -8.44 2.15
C VAL A 144 -0.90 -7.23 1.71
N ALA A 145 -0.59 -6.64 0.55
CA ALA A 145 -1.29 -5.49 0.01
C ALA A 145 -2.78 -5.78 -0.22
N GLN A 146 -3.11 -6.92 -0.82
CA GLN A 146 -4.50 -7.32 -1.05
C GLN A 146 -5.25 -7.61 0.26
N TRP A 147 -4.60 -8.22 1.24
CA TRP A 147 -5.22 -8.42 2.55
C TRP A 147 -5.59 -7.09 3.20
N ILE A 148 -4.71 -6.09 3.13
CA ILE A 148 -4.99 -4.74 3.64
C ILE A 148 -6.13 -4.08 2.86
N ALA A 149 -6.07 -4.11 1.54
CA ALA A 149 -7.11 -3.55 0.66
C ALA A 149 -8.50 -4.18 0.89
N GLN A 150 -8.54 -5.46 1.29
CA GLN A 150 -9.77 -6.19 1.66
C GLN A 150 -10.30 -5.85 3.06
N GLY A 151 -9.69 -4.88 3.75
CA GLY A 151 -10.10 -4.43 5.08
C GLY A 151 -9.34 -5.09 6.22
N ALA A 152 -8.21 -5.74 5.93
CA ALA A 152 -7.28 -6.29 6.93
C ALA A 152 -7.95 -7.19 7.99
N SER A 153 -8.97 -7.96 7.58
CA SER A 153 -9.75 -8.81 8.48
C SER A 153 -8.91 -9.99 9.02
N PRO A 154 -9.19 -10.47 10.24
CA PRO A 154 -8.53 -11.63 10.83
C PRO A 154 -8.84 -12.95 10.11
#